data_AF-A0A7Y2B6Z4-F1
#
_entry.id   AF-A0A7Y2B6Z4-F1
#
_cell.length_a   1.000
_cell.length_b   1.000
_cell.length_c   1.000
_cell.angle_alpha   90.00
_cell.angle_beta   90.00
_cell.angle_gamma   90.00
#
_symmetry.space_group_name_H-M   'P 1'
#
loop_
_entity.id
_entity.type
_entity.pdbx_description
1 polymer ?
#
loop_
_entity_poly.entity_id
_entity_poly.type
_entity_poly.pdbx_seq_one_letter_code
_entity_poly.pdbx_strand_id
1 'polypeptide(L)'
;MSKRKSPGKKKGVRAEGKVAPWLAPVLLLVCVGILFGSFLFSSGMLFGTDTIPMGYAARQVYTDLAKTVGGIPLWNPYLLGGIPTVDGLFGGDMFYPTTLLQFVMPVYRALGIKLVIHIFLAGIFFYLYGRQAGLGRTASLTGGVGYAFAPYIISLIYAGHDGKLFVTALLPLSFYALERLLRDGRVFDQMLFALSIGLMILTAHLQLAFFACGAFAFRFLWEAVRLYRAGEKKRLTRTAILFVTAALLGGAIGAVQTYPAYVYTGEFSPRAGGVTYEFATSWSIHWEEAVSLIIPEFGHYLSFYWGENAFKLNCESPGFLIMMLVVCGLFRWKKDPELRFWYVLLAITLIYALGGETPFFHIIYAVVPKFFRAPSTILFLFSFGSCVIAARVLDAFLKQNDRDALVKGSIATGAFLAVLLLGSLAGEGFWSAWGNIVRGGLTPDQLRIAVANGPELQKGIVISALLGALFLGLLVNGPKWGIPRNAVAAGLGLLVFLNAWRTNTDFVKVVPFEQYFQKDAAIQAMQRDDSVFRALSLIPNYQGNYFMTFDIEAASGFFDNKVRWYDELMQPANWNNLALLSMVNVKY
;
A
#
# COMPACT_ATOMS: atom_id res chain seq x y z
N MET A 1 -33.69 13.42 70.76
CA MET A 1 -33.64 14.11 69.44
C MET A 1 -32.19 14.45 69.10
N SER A 2 -31.54 13.62 68.29
CA SER A 2 -30.15 13.78 67.86
C SER A 2 -30.11 14.51 66.51
N LYS A 3 -29.56 15.74 66.48
CA LYS A 3 -29.39 16.53 65.25
C LYS A 3 -28.22 15.98 64.43
N ARG A 4 -28.55 15.40 63.28
CA ARG A 4 -27.61 14.96 62.24
C ARG A 4 -26.80 16.15 61.68
N LYS A 5 -25.49 15.99 61.67
CA LYS A 5 -24.51 16.79 60.92
C LYS A 5 -24.78 16.72 59.42
N SER A 6 -24.69 17.85 58.71
CA SER A 6 -24.66 17.91 57.25
C SER A 6 -23.35 17.30 56.71
N PRO A 7 -23.36 16.41 55.71
CA PRO A 7 -22.14 16.04 55.00
C PRO A 7 -21.80 17.11 53.97
N GLY A 8 -20.52 17.49 53.97
CA GLY A 8 -19.96 18.57 53.17
C GLY A 8 -20.06 18.34 51.65
N LYS A 9 -20.07 19.48 50.96
CA LYS A 9 -19.79 19.60 49.52
C LYS A 9 -18.58 18.74 49.16
N LYS A 10 -18.81 17.65 48.44
CA LYS A 10 -17.74 16.94 47.73
C LYS A 10 -17.13 17.94 46.73
N LYS A 11 -15.85 18.24 46.93
CA LYS A 11 -14.99 18.93 45.97
C LYS A 11 -15.21 18.33 44.58
N GLY A 12 -15.46 19.22 43.61
CA GLY A 12 -15.77 18.87 42.24
C GLY A 12 -14.78 17.86 41.66
N VAL A 13 -15.29 16.71 41.27
CA VAL A 13 -14.64 15.85 40.28
C VAL A 13 -14.53 16.71 39.03
N ARG A 14 -13.29 17.07 38.65
CA ARG A 14 -13.02 17.76 37.37
C ARG A 14 -13.75 16.98 36.27
N ALA A 15 -14.59 17.67 35.52
CA ALA A 15 -15.15 17.16 34.28
C ALA A 15 -14.01 16.94 33.28
N GLU A 16 -13.37 15.76 33.31
CA GLU A 16 -12.24 15.45 32.45
C GLU A 16 -12.70 15.05 31.04
N GLY A 17 -12.44 15.96 30.09
CA GLY A 17 -12.98 15.95 28.73
C GLY A 17 -12.61 14.76 27.84
N LYS A 18 -13.37 14.64 26.73
CA LYS A 18 -13.12 13.69 25.64
C LYS A 18 -12.01 14.23 24.73
N VAL A 19 -11.19 13.35 24.13
CA VAL A 19 -10.18 13.75 23.13
C VAL A 19 -10.85 14.54 22.00
N ALA A 20 -10.25 15.64 21.54
CA ALA A 20 -10.88 16.50 20.55
C ALA A 20 -10.96 15.84 19.15
N PRO A 21 -12.06 16.03 18.39
CA PRO A 21 -12.21 15.43 17.06
C PRO A 21 -11.23 16.01 16.03
N TRP A 22 -10.85 17.29 16.16
CA TRP A 22 -9.88 17.95 15.27
C TRP A 22 -8.46 17.43 15.42
N LEU A 23 -8.14 16.73 16.51
CA LEU A 23 -6.78 16.27 16.77
C LEU A 23 -6.28 15.30 15.69
N ALA A 24 -7.16 14.45 15.18
CA ALA A 24 -6.78 13.47 14.17
C ALA A 24 -6.33 14.10 12.84
N PRO A 25 -7.14 14.95 12.18
CA PRO A 25 -6.69 15.61 10.95
C PRO A 25 -5.48 16.50 11.17
N VAL A 26 -5.39 17.22 12.29
CA VAL A 26 -4.23 18.08 12.57
C VAL A 26 -2.94 17.26 12.72
N LEU A 27 -2.96 16.18 13.51
CA LEU A 27 -1.77 15.34 13.69
C LEU A 27 -1.34 14.68 12.38
N LEU A 28 -2.30 14.17 11.59
CA LEU A 28 -1.99 13.58 10.28
C LEU A 28 -1.38 14.60 9.33
N LEU A 29 -1.90 15.84 9.26
CA LEU A 29 -1.31 16.92 8.46
C LEU A 29 0.12 17.25 8.91
N VAL A 30 0.37 17.31 10.22
CA VAL A 30 1.72 17.54 10.76
C VAL A 30 2.67 16.41 10.37
N CYS A 31 2.28 15.14 10.57
CA CYS A 31 3.10 13.99 10.18
C CYS A 31 3.38 13.94 8.66
N VAL A 32 2.39 14.26 7.83
CA VAL A 32 2.57 14.38 6.37
C VAL A 32 3.54 15.51 6.04
N GLY A 33 3.38 16.68 6.66
CA GLY A 33 4.26 17.83 6.46
C GLY A 33 5.71 17.55 6.86
N ILE A 34 5.91 16.76 7.93
CA ILE A 34 7.25 16.29 8.30
C ILE A 34 7.79 15.35 7.21
N LEU A 35 7.04 14.33 6.78
CA LEU A 35 7.51 13.29 5.83
C LEU A 35 7.81 13.80 4.44
N PHE A 36 6.94 14.64 3.94
CA PHE A 36 7.01 15.15 2.59
C PHE A 36 7.51 16.59 2.55
N GLY A 37 8.02 17.14 3.65
CA GLY A 37 8.45 18.54 3.72
C GLY A 37 9.47 18.90 2.63
N SER A 38 10.46 18.05 2.40
CA SER A 38 11.46 18.24 1.33
C SER A 38 10.86 18.24 -0.07
N PHE A 39 9.74 17.56 -0.29
CA PHE A 39 9.01 17.57 -1.56
C PHE A 39 8.05 18.75 -1.65
N LEU A 40 7.18 18.93 -0.65
CA LEU A 40 6.13 19.93 -0.62
C LEU A 40 6.69 21.35 -0.78
N PHE A 41 7.83 21.63 -0.14
CA PHE A 41 8.47 22.94 -0.13
C PHE A 41 9.66 23.07 -1.09
N SER A 42 9.78 22.18 -2.08
CA SER A 42 10.78 22.30 -3.17
C SER A 42 10.13 22.31 -4.56
N SER A 43 10.94 22.53 -5.59
CA SER A 43 10.55 22.35 -7.00
C SER A 43 10.76 20.91 -7.51
N GLY A 44 11.29 20.01 -6.68
CA GLY A 44 11.62 18.64 -7.09
C GLY A 44 10.40 17.74 -7.28
N MET A 45 10.66 16.54 -7.80
CA MET A 45 9.70 15.44 -7.91
C MET A 45 10.00 14.33 -6.89
N LEU A 46 8.99 13.54 -6.55
CA LEU A 46 9.22 12.29 -5.83
C LEU A 46 9.80 11.25 -6.80
N PHE A 47 10.89 10.62 -6.39
CA PHE A 47 11.50 9.50 -7.12
C PHE A 47 10.61 8.27 -7.07
N GLY A 48 10.55 7.54 -8.18
CA GLY A 48 9.93 6.22 -8.28
C GLY A 48 10.55 5.42 -9.42
N THR A 49 10.96 4.18 -9.16
CA THR A 49 11.64 3.33 -10.15
C THR A 49 10.79 3.06 -11.38
N ASP A 50 9.47 2.91 -11.23
CA ASP A 50 8.54 2.75 -12.35
C ASP A 50 8.01 4.11 -12.86
N THR A 51 8.07 5.14 -12.00
CA THR A 51 7.58 6.48 -12.35
C THR A 51 8.47 7.15 -13.38
N ILE A 52 9.79 7.06 -13.25
CA ILE A 52 10.74 7.72 -14.16
C ILE A 52 10.68 7.13 -15.59
N PRO A 53 10.86 5.82 -15.81
CA PRO A 53 10.94 5.27 -17.16
C PRO A 53 9.59 5.16 -17.88
N MET A 54 8.48 5.16 -17.14
CA MET A 54 7.15 4.86 -17.70
C MET A 54 6.06 5.78 -17.17
N GLY A 55 5.96 5.90 -15.84
CA GLY A 55 4.81 6.55 -15.20
C GLY A 55 4.63 8.01 -15.62
N TYR A 56 5.70 8.80 -15.58
CA TYR A 56 5.67 10.23 -15.94
C TYR A 56 5.28 10.44 -17.39
N ALA A 57 5.98 9.78 -18.33
CA ALA A 57 5.75 9.92 -19.76
C ALA A 57 4.29 9.62 -20.14
N ALA A 58 3.72 8.56 -19.55
CA ALA A 58 2.34 8.19 -19.80
C ALA A 58 1.35 9.27 -19.36
N ARG A 59 1.53 9.88 -18.18
CA ARG A 59 0.63 10.94 -17.71
C ARG A 59 0.87 12.27 -18.43
N GLN A 60 2.11 12.59 -18.80
CA GLN A 60 2.42 13.79 -19.57
C GLN A 60 1.73 13.75 -20.93
N VAL A 61 1.97 12.69 -21.71
CA VAL A 61 1.38 12.54 -23.04
C VAL A 61 -0.13 12.43 -23.00
N TYR A 62 -0.70 11.70 -22.03
CA TYR A 62 -2.16 11.68 -21.85
C TYR A 62 -2.70 13.10 -21.63
N THR A 63 -2.03 13.91 -20.81
CA THR A 63 -2.46 15.29 -20.51
C THR A 63 -2.37 16.19 -21.72
N ASP A 64 -1.28 16.11 -22.48
CA ASP A 64 -1.05 16.95 -23.65
C ASP A 64 -2.01 16.57 -24.78
N LEU A 65 -2.17 15.27 -25.07
CA LEU A 65 -3.15 14.80 -26.04
C LEU A 65 -4.58 15.19 -25.64
N ALA A 66 -4.94 15.06 -24.36
CA ALA A 66 -6.26 15.45 -23.87
C ALA A 66 -6.56 16.94 -24.08
N LYS A 67 -5.55 17.80 -23.85
CA LYS A 67 -5.66 19.25 -24.13
C LYS A 67 -5.80 19.53 -25.62
N THR A 68 -5.05 18.82 -26.46
CA THR A 68 -5.07 18.99 -27.91
C THR A 68 -6.41 18.58 -28.54
N VAL A 69 -6.96 17.44 -28.12
CA VAL A 69 -8.23 16.92 -28.68
C VAL A 69 -9.48 17.47 -27.97
N GLY A 70 -9.32 18.17 -26.84
CA GLY A 70 -10.42 18.71 -26.05
C GLY A 70 -11.25 17.64 -25.32
N GLY A 71 -10.67 16.49 -25.01
CA GLY A 71 -11.39 15.34 -24.46
C GLY A 71 -10.47 14.19 -24.07
N ILE A 72 -11.03 12.99 -23.89
CA ILE A 72 -10.22 11.79 -23.60
C ILE A 72 -9.55 11.35 -24.92
N PRO A 73 -8.20 11.37 -25.00
CA PRO A 73 -7.52 10.90 -26.19
C PRO A 73 -7.73 9.40 -26.28
N LEU A 74 -8.05 8.88 -27.47
CA LEU A 74 -8.27 7.44 -27.73
C LEU A 74 -7.05 6.75 -28.35
N TRP A 75 -6.10 7.53 -28.86
CA TRP A 75 -4.91 7.05 -29.56
C TRP A 75 -3.67 7.78 -29.08
N ASN A 76 -2.60 7.04 -28.80
CA ASN A 76 -1.28 7.57 -28.52
C ASN A 76 -0.34 7.23 -29.69
N PRO A 77 0.09 8.21 -30.49
CA PRO A 77 0.91 7.95 -31.68
C PRO A 77 2.38 7.67 -31.37
N TYR A 78 2.85 7.97 -30.15
CA TYR A 78 4.28 8.10 -29.89
C TYR A 78 5.02 6.78 -29.59
N LEU A 79 4.30 5.68 -29.37
CA LEU A 79 4.91 4.39 -29.02
C LEU A 79 4.44 3.29 -29.97
N LEU A 80 5.37 2.42 -30.38
CA LEU A 80 5.07 1.15 -31.02
C LEU A 80 4.18 1.26 -32.27
N GLY A 81 4.39 2.32 -33.08
CA GLY A 81 3.57 2.59 -34.26
C GLY A 81 2.14 3.09 -33.94
N GLY A 82 1.88 3.38 -32.67
CA GLY A 82 0.61 3.84 -32.14
C GLY A 82 -0.05 2.78 -31.26
N ILE A 83 -0.55 3.20 -30.10
CA ILE A 83 -1.27 2.33 -29.16
C ILE A 83 -2.60 2.97 -28.74
N PRO A 84 -3.66 2.17 -28.50
CA PRO A 84 -4.88 2.69 -27.93
C PRO A 84 -4.63 3.13 -26.48
N THR A 85 -5.25 4.24 -26.08
CA THR A 85 -5.05 4.79 -24.74
C THR A 85 -5.89 4.07 -23.69
N VAL A 86 -7.23 4.20 -23.77
CA VAL A 86 -8.18 3.67 -22.79
C VAL A 86 -8.14 2.15 -22.78
N ASP A 87 -8.28 1.52 -23.95
CA ASP A 87 -8.24 0.07 -24.16
C ASP A 87 -6.90 -0.51 -23.75
N GLY A 88 -5.82 0.25 -23.96
CA GLY A 88 -4.50 -0.15 -23.54
C GLY A 88 -4.23 0.02 -22.03
N LEU A 89 -5.08 0.73 -21.29
CA LEU A 89 -4.81 1.28 -19.94
C LEU A 89 -3.60 2.22 -19.89
N PHE A 90 -3.29 2.87 -21.01
CA PHE A 90 -2.18 3.81 -21.16
C PHE A 90 -2.46 5.12 -20.39
N GLY A 91 -1.78 5.32 -19.25
CA GLY A 91 -2.00 6.49 -18.40
C GLY A 91 -2.38 6.14 -16.96
N GLY A 92 -2.71 4.87 -16.68
CA GLY A 92 -2.98 4.38 -15.33
C GLY A 92 -4.27 4.95 -14.73
N ASP A 93 -4.18 6.11 -14.10
CA ASP A 93 -5.25 6.70 -13.29
C ASP A 93 -6.21 7.62 -14.07
N MET A 94 -6.36 7.45 -15.40
CA MET A 94 -7.06 8.39 -16.31
C MET A 94 -8.43 8.90 -15.80
N PHE A 95 -9.29 8.01 -15.32
CA PHE A 95 -10.63 8.34 -14.86
C PHE A 95 -10.72 8.60 -13.35
N TYR A 96 -9.58 8.53 -12.66
CA TYR A 96 -9.52 8.71 -11.22
C TYR A 96 -9.56 10.22 -10.86
N PRO A 97 -10.28 10.64 -9.80
CA PRO A 97 -10.51 12.06 -9.52
C PRO A 97 -9.24 12.91 -9.37
N THR A 98 -8.17 12.36 -8.78
CA THR A 98 -6.93 13.11 -8.56
C THR A 98 -6.14 13.34 -9.85
N THR A 99 -6.52 12.72 -10.97
CA THR A 99 -5.92 12.97 -12.29
C THR A 99 -6.11 14.41 -12.73
N LEU A 100 -7.18 15.07 -12.29
CA LEU A 100 -7.39 16.50 -12.56
C LEU A 100 -6.24 17.40 -12.11
N LEU A 101 -5.45 16.99 -11.10
CA LEU A 101 -4.29 17.75 -10.65
C LEU A 101 -3.26 17.99 -11.75
N GLN A 102 -3.05 17.00 -12.62
CA GLN A 102 -2.03 17.10 -13.66
C GLN A 102 -2.39 18.07 -14.79
N PHE A 103 -3.66 18.51 -14.85
CA PHE A 103 -4.12 19.54 -15.78
C PHE A 103 -3.91 20.97 -15.27
N VAL A 104 -3.74 21.14 -13.95
CA VAL A 104 -3.64 22.46 -13.30
C VAL A 104 -2.26 22.76 -12.70
N MET A 105 -1.34 21.80 -12.72
CA MET A 105 0.05 21.96 -12.30
C MET A 105 0.98 21.05 -13.10
N PRO A 106 2.31 21.23 -13.03
CA PRO A 106 3.25 20.36 -13.74
C PRO A 106 3.05 18.89 -13.35
N VAL A 107 3.06 18.00 -14.35
CA VAL A 107 2.70 16.58 -14.16
C VAL A 107 3.61 15.90 -13.13
N TYR A 108 4.91 16.18 -13.15
CA TYR A 108 5.86 15.61 -12.19
C TYR A 108 5.56 16.02 -10.74
N ARG A 109 5.03 17.24 -10.51
CA ARG A 109 4.53 17.68 -9.19
C ARG A 109 3.20 17.01 -8.86
N ALA A 110 2.28 16.97 -9.83
CA ALA A 110 0.97 16.38 -9.66
C ALA A 110 1.09 14.92 -9.17
N LEU A 111 1.95 14.11 -9.78
CA LEU A 111 2.18 12.72 -9.37
C LEU A 111 2.55 12.60 -7.89
N GLY A 112 3.50 13.42 -7.41
CA GLY A 112 3.86 13.40 -5.99
C GLY A 112 2.75 13.90 -5.06
N ILE A 113 2.03 14.96 -5.45
CA ILE A 113 0.91 15.49 -4.67
C ILE A 113 -0.25 14.48 -4.58
N LYS A 114 -0.53 13.73 -5.65
CA LYS A 114 -1.50 12.62 -5.62
C LYS A 114 -1.13 11.62 -4.51
N LEU A 115 0.13 11.18 -4.43
CA LEU A 115 0.59 10.23 -3.40
C LEU A 115 0.41 10.80 -1.98
N VAL A 116 0.81 12.06 -1.77
CA VAL A 116 0.69 12.76 -0.48
C VAL A 116 -0.77 12.85 -0.01
N ILE A 117 -1.68 13.23 -0.92
CA ILE A 117 -3.12 13.29 -0.63
C ILE A 117 -3.64 11.92 -0.19
N HIS A 118 -3.27 10.85 -0.89
CA HIS A 118 -3.76 9.51 -0.57
C HIS A 118 -3.23 8.99 0.76
N ILE A 119 -2.00 9.31 1.14
CA ILE A 119 -1.46 8.96 2.46
C ILE A 119 -2.22 9.67 3.57
N PHE A 120 -2.50 10.96 3.41
CA PHE A 120 -3.35 11.70 4.33
C PHE A 120 -4.75 11.08 4.44
N LEU A 121 -5.37 10.77 3.29
CA LEU A 121 -6.69 10.16 3.22
C LEU A 121 -6.72 8.77 3.85
N ALA A 122 -5.69 7.95 3.67
CA ALA A 122 -5.58 6.63 4.30
C ALA A 122 -5.74 6.71 5.82
N GLY A 123 -5.07 7.68 6.44
CA GLY A 123 -5.16 7.91 7.89
C GLY A 123 -6.51 8.46 8.34
N ILE A 124 -7.08 9.40 7.59
CA ILE A 124 -8.43 9.94 7.87
C ILE A 124 -9.50 8.87 7.74
N PHE A 125 -9.48 8.10 6.65
CA PHE A 125 -10.44 7.04 6.41
C PHE A 125 -10.31 5.94 7.46
N PHE A 126 -9.09 5.59 7.88
CA PHE A 126 -8.89 4.66 9.00
C PHE A 126 -9.46 5.23 10.31
N TYR A 127 -9.22 6.51 10.60
CA TYR A 127 -9.82 7.15 11.77
C TYR A 127 -11.35 7.04 11.74
N LEU A 128 -11.98 7.37 10.60
CA LEU A 128 -13.43 7.26 10.42
C LEU A 128 -13.93 5.82 10.56
N TYR A 129 -13.24 4.85 9.95
CA TYR A 129 -13.50 3.42 10.12
C TYR A 129 -13.44 3.02 11.60
N GLY A 130 -12.37 3.37 12.32
CA GLY A 130 -12.21 3.05 13.74
C GLY A 130 -13.33 3.66 14.59
N ARG A 131 -13.76 4.89 14.28
CA ARG A 131 -14.92 5.52 14.94
C ARG A 131 -16.21 4.74 14.69
N GLN A 132 -16.42 4.30 13.45
CA GLN A 132 -17.58 3.51 13.04
C GLN A 132 -17.59 2.12 13.68
N ALA A 133 -16.43 1.49 13.83
CA ALA A 133 -16.23 0.21 14.51
C ALA A 133 -16.36 0.30 16.06
N GLY A 134 -16.72 1.47 16.60
CA GLY A 134 -16.96 1.68 18.03
C GLY A 134 -15.71 1.99 18.86
N LEU A 135 -14.53 2.12 18.24
CA LEU A 135 -13.28 2.44 18.94
C LEU A 135 -13.32 3.86 19.50
N GLY A 136 -12.53 4.14 20.53
CA GLY A 136 -12.30 5.47 21.10
C GLY A 136 -11.44 6.34 20.20
N ARG A 137 -11.48 7.67 20.38
CA ARG A 137 -10.78 8.63 19.50
C ARG A 137 -9.26 8.43 19.52
N THR A 138 -8.67 8.14 20.68
CA THR A 138 -7.24 7.83 20.80
C THR A 138 -6.87 6.61 19.96
N ALA A 139 -7.59 5.51 20.14
CA ALA A 139 -7.35 4.28 19.39
C ALA A 139 -7.51 4.47 17.87
N SER A 140 -8.58 5.14 17.44
CA SER A 140 -8.79 5.44 16.01
C SER A 140 -7.70 6.34 15.44
N LEU A 141 -7.21 7.31 16.23
CA LEU A 141 -6.12 8.19 15.83
C LEU A 141 -4.80 7.42 15.67
N THR A 142 -4.41 6.65 16.70
CA THR A 142 -3.16 5.88 16.69
C THR A 142 -3.16 4.85 15.57
N GLY A 143 -4.28 4.14 15.35
CA GLY A 143 -4.40 3.23 14.21
C GLY A 143 -4.38 3.94 12.86
N GLY A 144 -4.96 5.15 12.76
CA GLY A 144 -4.94 5.93 11.52
C GLY A 144 -3.55 6.45 11.15
N VAL A 145 -2.79 6.91 12.14
CA VAL A 145 -1.36 7.24 11.94
C VAL A 145 -0.56 5.98 11.60
N GLY A 146 -0.79 4.89 12.32
CA GLY A 146 -0.15 3.60 12.03
C GLY A 146 -0.38 3.11 10.61
N TYR A 147 -1.61 3.23 10.10
CA TYR A 147 -1.94 2.82 8.75
C TYR A 147 -1.34 3.75 7.71
N ALA A 148 -1.58 5.06 7.80
CA ALA A 148 -1.09 6.05 6.82
C ALA A 148 0.42 5.98 6.61
N PHE A 149 1.17 5.75 7.69
CA PHE A 149 2.64 5.75 7.67
C PHE A 149 3.22 4.34 7.82
N ALA A 150 2.44 3.28 7.62
CA ALA A 150 2.97 1.93 7.60
C ALA A 150 4.08 1.82 6.53
N PRO A 151 5.24 1.21 6.83
CA PRO A 151 6.30 0.98 5.84
C PRO A 151 5.78 0.33 4.54
N TYR A 152 4.79 -0.55 4.64
CA TYR A 152 4.03 -1.06 3.49
C TYR A 152 3.57 0.03 2.54
N ILE A 153 2.81 1.02 3.03
CA ILE A 153 2.21 2.04 2.17
C ILE A 153 3.28 2.99 1.63
N ILE A 154 4.17 3.48 2.50
CA ILE A 154 5.15 4.50 2.13
C ILE A 154 6.18 3.95 1.14
N SER A 155 6.56 2.68 1.28
CA SER A 155 7.55 2.08 0.39
C SER A 155 7.08 1.92 -1.07
N LEU A 156 5.77 1.96 -1.32
CA LEU A 156 5.22 1.95 -2.69
C LEU A 156 5.60 3.20 -3.50
N ILE A 157 5.99 4.30 -2.84
CA ILE A 157 6.46 5.53 -3.49
C ILE A 157 7.76 5.27 -4.25
N TYR A 158 8.75 4.67 -3.58
CA TYR A 158 10.05 4.39 -4.18
C TYR A 158 9.95 3.44 -5.36
N ALA A 159 9.08 2.43 -5.26
CA ALA A 159 8.82 1.52 -6.37
C ALA A 159 8.05 2.18 -7.53
N GLY A 160 7.41 3.33 -7.31
CA GLY A 160 6.55 3.98 -8.31
C GLY A 160 5.20 3.29 -8.49
N HIS A 161 4.72 2.54 -7.50
CA HIS A 161 3.47 1.77 -7.54
C HIS A 161 2.25 2.60 -7.06
N ASP A 162 1.96 3.71 -7.74
CA ASP A 162 0.86 4.62 -7.40
C ASP A 162 -0.52 3.92 -7.35
N GLY A 163 -0.83 3.09 -8.34
CA GLY A 163 -2.08 2.33 -8.39
C GLY A 163 -2.29 1.43 -7.16
N LYS A 164 -1.22 0.80 -6.63
CA LYS A 164 -1.28 0.00 -5.39
C LYS A 164 -1.55 0.88 -4.17
N LEU A 165 -0.88 2.03 -4.11
CA LEU A 165 -1.02 2.98 -3.02
C LEU A 165 -2.45 3.53 -2.95
N PHE A 166 -3.06 3.88 -4.09
CA PHE A 166 -4.42 4.42 -4.12
C PHE A 166 -5.47 3.39 -3.66
N VAL A 167 -5.38 2.12 -4.09
CA VAL A 167 -6.27 1.06 -3.58
C VAL A 167 -6.11 0.90 -2.07
N THR A 168 -4.87 0.88 -1.60
CA THR A 168 -4.56 0.74 -0.18
C THR A 168 -5.11 1.93 0.62
N ALA A 169 -4.96 3.16 0.13
CA ALA A 169 -5.51 4.35 0.78
C ALA A 169 -7.04 4.35 0.86
N LEU A 170 -7.73 3.80 -0.14
CA LEU A 170 -9.19 3.69 -0.16
C LEU A 170 -9.73 2.53 0.69
N LEU A 171 -8.88 1.57 1.08
CA LEU A 171 -9.29 0.37 1.82
C LEU A 171 -10.08 0.69 3.10
N PRO A 172 -9.64 1.62 3.97
CA PRO A 172 -10.39 1.96 5.17
C PRO A 172 -11.73 2.66 4.86
N LEU A 173 -11.84 3.41 3.76
CA LEU A 173 -13.09 4.05 3.35
C LEU A 173 -14.12 2.98 2.95
N SER A 174 -13.69 1.98 2.19
CA SER A 174 -14.54 0.84 1.81
C SER A 174 -15.01 0.06 3.04
N PHE A 175 -14.12 -0.24 3.99
CA PHE A 175 -14.54 -0.87 5.25
C PHE A 175 -15.45 0.05 6.08
N TYR A 176 -15.19 1.36 6.14
CA TYR A 176 -16.07 2.32 6.81
C TYR A 176 -17.49 2.29 6.22
N ALA A 177 -17.62 2.32 4.89
CA ALA A 177 -18.89 2.26 4.20
C ALA A 177 -19.57 0.89 4.38
N LEU A 178 -18.81 -0.21 4.29
CA LEU A 178 -19.31 -1.56 4.51
C LEU A 178 -19.86 -1.75 5.93
N GLU A 179 -19.14 -1.32 6.97
CA GLU A 179 -19.63 -1.42 8.35
C GLU A 179 -20.92 -0.61 8.57
N ARG A 180 -21.05 0.56 7.92
CA ARG A 180 -22.30 1.34 7.94
C ARG A 180 -23.43 0.62 7.20
N LEU A 181 -23.13 0.04 6.03
CA LEU A 181 -24.08 -0.74 5.24
C LEU A 181 -24.62 -1.94 6.02
N LEU A 182 -23.74 -2.71 6.67
CA LEU A 182 -24.10 -3.87 7.49
C LEU A 182 -24.88 -3.47 8.75
N ARG A 183 -24.52 -2.33 9.36
CA ARG A 183 -25.19 -1.84 10.57
C ARG A 183 -26.57 -1.24 10.26
N ASP A 184 -26.62 -0.27 9.36
CA ASP A 184 -27.75 0.65 9.17
C ASP A 184 -28.58 0.35 7.91
N GLY A 185 -28.00 -0.34 6.92
CA GLY A 185 -28.69 -0.76 5.69
C GLY A 185 -29.23 0.38 4.84
N ARG A 186 -28.58 1.55 4.83
CA ARG A 186 -29.06 2.74 4.09
C ARG A 186 -28.50 2.76 2.67
N VAL A 187 -29.29 3.31 1.74
CA VAL A 187 -28.90 3.49 0.32
C VAL A 187 -27.68 4.42 0.20
N PHE A 188 -27.56 5.43 1.05
CA PHE A 188 -26.35 6.27 1.06
C PHE A 188 -25.09 5.46 1.35
N ASP A 189 -25.15 4.53 2.32
CA ASP A 189 -23.99 3.69 2.66
C ASP A 189 -23.66 2.71 1.52
N GLN A 190 -24.68 2.25 0.79
CA GLN A 190 -24.55 1.45 -0.43
C GLN A 190 -23.84 2.24 -1.53
N MET A 191 -24.26 3.48 -1.78
CA MET A 191 -23.64 4.35 -2.79
C MET A 191 -22.20 4.70 -2.43
N LEU A 192 -21.90 4.97 -1.15
CA LEU A 192 -20.54 5.23 -0.69
C LEU A 192 -19.64 3.99 -0.89
N PHE A 193 -20.15 2.80 -0.58
CA PHE A 193 -19.41 1.55 -0.77
C PHE A 193 -19.22 1.20 -2.26
N ALA A 194 -20.25 1.43 -3.09
CA ALA A 194 -20.16 1.27 -4.54
C ALA A 194 -19.13 2.24 -5.14
N LEU A 195 -19.18 3.51 -4.75
CA LEU A 195 -18.22 4.52 -5.20
C LEU A 195 -16.79 4.16 -4.78
N SER A 196 -16.57 3.70 -3.55
CA SER A 196 -15.23 3.34 -3.10
C SER A 196 -14.66 2.13 -3.85
N ILE A 197 -15.50 1.12 -4.18
CA ILE A 197 -15.11 0.01 -5.07
C ILE A 197 -14.80 0.53 -6.47
N GLY A 198 -15.66 1.37 -7.04
CA GLY A 198 -15.45 1.95 -8.35
C GLY A 198 -14.12 2.70 -8.44
N LEU A 199 -13.85 3.56 -7.45
CA LEU A 199 -12.58 4.29 -7.34
C LEU A 199 -11.37 3.36 -7.23
N MET A 200 -11.46 2.26 -6.47
CA MET A 200 -10.37 1.26 -6.41
C MET A 200 -10.10 0.59 -7.75
N ILE A 201 -11.14 0.35 -8.56
CA ILE A 201 -10.98 -0.26 -9.88
C ILE A 201 -10.35 0.75 -10.86
N LEU A 202 -10.70 2.03 -10.76
CA LEU A 202 -10.17 3.11 -11.61
C LEU A 202 -8.68 3.46 -11.35
N THR A 203 -8.05 2.91 -10.31
CA THR A 203 -6.61 3.13 -10.05
C THR A 203 -5.68 2.32 -10.98
N ALA A 204 -6.24 1.54 -11.91
CA ALA A 204 -5.54 0.61 -12.80
C ALA A 204 -4.76 -0.53 -12.11
N HIS A 205 -5.06 -0.88 -10.85
CA HIS A 205 -4.45 -2.05 -10.20
C HIS A 205 -5.50 -3.12 -9.82
N LEU A 206 -6.07 -3.77 -10.84
CA LEU A 206 -7.15 -4.76 -10.72
C LEU A 206 -6.90 -5.88 -9.70
N GLN A 207 -5.66 -6.37 -9.60
CA GLN A 207 -5.33 -7.44 -8.65
C GLN A 207 -5.54 -7.04 -7.19
N LEU A 208 -5.21 -5.80 -6.80
CA LEU A 208 -5.41 -5.34 -5.41
C LEU A 208 -6.88 -5.06 -5.15
N ALA A 209 -7.60 -4.47 -6.13
CA ALA A 209 -9.04 -4.29 -6.04
C ALA A 209 -9.77 -5.63 -5.87
N PHE A 210 -9.33 -6.68 -6.59
CA PHE A 210 -9.85 -8.04 -6.44
C PHE A 210 -9.64 -8.58 -5.01
N PHE A 211 -8.43 -8.46 -4.46
CA PHE A 211 -8.15 -8.87 -3.08
C PHE A 211 -8.98 -8.09 -2.05
N ALA A 212 -9.15 -6.77 -2.25
CA ALA A 212 -9.99 -5.93 -1.39
C ALA A 212 -11.45 -6.39 -1.42
N CYS A 213 -12.00 -6.64 -2.61
CA CYS A 213 -13.35 -7.19 -2.79
C CYS A 213 -13.51 -8.56 -2.11
N GLY A 214 -12.49 -9.42 -2.18
CA GLY A 214 -12.46 -10.69 -1.44
C GLY A 214 -12.53 -10.49 0.07
N ALA A 215 -11.79 -9.53 0.62
CA ALA A 215 -11.86 -9.18 2.04
C ALA A 215 -13.23 -8.61 2.45
N PHE A 216 -13.86 -7.80 1.59
CA PHE A 216 -15.21 -7.29 1.84
C PHE A 216 -16.26 -8.41 1.83
N ALA A 217 -16.15 -9.33 0.87
CA ALA A 217 -17.01 -10.51 0.81
C ALA A 217 -16.83 -11.39 2.06
N PHE A 218 -15.58 -11.62 2.50
CA PHE A 218 -15.30 -12.36 3.72
C PHE A 218 -15.89 -11.67 4.96
N ARG A 219 -15.76 -10.34 5.07
CA ARG A 219 -16.36 -9.56 6.17
C ARG A 219 -17.90 -9.62 6.15
N PHE A 220 -18.50 -9.53 4.96
CA PHE A 220 -19.94 -9.69 4.77
C PHE A 220 -20.40 -11.09 5.20
N LEU A 221 -19.71 -12.15 4.77
CA LEU A 221 -20.04 -13.54 5.13
C LEU A 221 -19.93 -13.76 6.64
N TRP A 222 -18.90 -13.23 7.28
CA TRP A 222 -18.75 -13.28 8.74
C TRP A 222 -19.95 -12.65 9.46
N GLU A 223 -20.39 -11.48 8.98
CA GLU A 223 -21.58 -10.81 9.51
C GLU A 223 -22.87 -11.58 9.21
N ALA A 224 -22.98 -12.13 8.01
CA ALA A 224 -24.15 -12.87 7.55
C ALA A 224 -24.40 -14.10 8.41
N VAL A 225 -23.33 -14.85 8.75
CA VAL A 225 -23.41 -15.99 9.67
C VAL A 225 -23.90 -15.54 11.06
N ARG A 226 -23.42 -14.39 11.55
CA ARG A 226 -23.86 -13.81 12.84
C ARG A 226 -25.36 -13.47 12.81
N LEU A 227 -25.80 -12.76 11.78
CA LEU A 227 -27.21 -12.36 11.60
C LEU A 227 -28.13 -13.58 11.43
N TYR A 228 -27.69 -14.57 10.67
CA TYR A 228 -28.43 -15.82 10.47
C TYR A 228 -28.62 -16.57 11.80
N ARG A 229 -27.55 -16.74 12.59
CA ARG A 229 -27.61 -17.38 13.91
C ARG A 229 -28.46 -16.59 14.92
N ALA A 230 -28.51 -15.27 14.79
CA ALA A 230 -29.36 -14.40 15.59
C ALA A 230 -30.84 -14.40 15.14
N GLY A 231 -31.19 -15.09 14.05
CA GLY A 231 -32.55 -15.11 13.50
C GLY A 231 -32.96 -13.83 12.77
N GLU A 232 -32.03 -12.91 12.50
CA GLU A 232 -32.29 -11.61 11.86
C GLU A 232 -32.43 -11.71 10.32
N LYS A 233 -33.26 -12.65 9.82
CA LYS A 233 -33.37 -12.98 8.38
C LYS A 233 -33.69 -11.77 7.50
N LYS A 234 -34.64 -10.91 7.91
CA LYS A 234 -35.03 -9.71 7.15
C LYS A 234 -33.87 -8.73 6.96
N ARG A 235 -33.07 -8.54 8.01
CA ARG A 235 -31.90 -7.67 7.97
C ARG A 235 -30.82 -8.27 7.08
N LEU A 236 -30.56 -9.57 7.23
CA LEU A 236 -29.62 -10.32 6.38
C LEU A 236 -29.99 -10.20 4.90
N THR A 237 -31.24 -10.45 4.52
CA THR A 237 -31.68 -10.32 3.12
C THR A 237 -31.48 -8.89 2.61
N ARG A 238 -31.86 -7.89 3.40
CA ARG A 238 -31.68 -6.48 3.01
C ARG A 238 -30.21 -6.12 2.81
N THR A 239 -29.34 -6.45 3.77
CA THR A 239 -27.91 -6.12 3.67
C THR A 239 -27.24 -6.93 2.57
N ALA A 240 -27.68 -8.16 2.29
CA ALA A 240 -27.21 -8.96 1.15
C ALA A 240 -27.55 -8.30 -0.18
N ILE A 241 -28.80 -7.87 -0.38
CA ILE A 241 -29.22 -7.18 -1.61
C ILE A 241 -28.40 -5.90 -1.78
N LEU A 242 -28.27 -5.08 -0.73
CA LEU A 242 -27.51 -3.84 -0.79
C LEU A 242 -26.02 -4.09 -1.06
N PHE A 243 -25.42 -5.11 -0.44
CA PHE A 243 -24.02 -5.47 -0.67
C PHE A 243 -23.77 -5.89 -2.12
N VAL A 244 -24.59 -6.82 -2.65
CA VAL A 244 -24.45 -7.31 -4.02
C VAL A 244 -24.66 -6.18 -5.03
N THR A 245 -25.73 -5.39 -4.86
CA THR A 245 -26.00 -4.26 -5.76
C THR A 245 -24.94 -3.16 -5.65
N ALA A 246 -24.36 -2.90 -4.47
CA ALA A 246 -23.23 -1.99 -4.34
C ALA A 246 -21.99 -2.50 -5.09
N ALA A 247 -21.68 -3.81 -4.99
CA ALA A 247 -20.57 -4.41 -5.71
C ALA A 247 -20.76 -4.32 -7.23
N LEU A 248 -21.99 -4.57 -7.72
CA LEU A 248 -22.33 -4.41 -9.14
C LEU A 248 -22.20 -2.95 -9.60
N LEU A 249 -22.70 -1.99 -8.82
CA LEU A 249 -22.58 -0.56 -9.13
C LEU A 249 -21.11 -0.11 -9.13
N GLY A 250 -20.31 -0.55 -8.15
CA GLY A 250 -18.88 -0.26 -8.13
C GLY A 250 -18.13 -0.86 -9.31
N GLY A 251 -18.46 -2.11 -9.68
CA GLY A 251 -17.97 -2.75 -10.90
C GLY A 251 -18.34 -1.96 -12.15
N ALA A 252 -19.58 -1.48 -12.25
CA ALA A 252 -20.05 -0.68 -13.39
C ALA A 252 -19.32 0.67 -13.50
N ILE A 253 -19.02 1.34 -12.38
CA ILE A 253 -18.18 2.55 -12.37
C ILE A 253 -16.79 2.23 -12.93
N GLY A 254 -16.17 1.16 -12.45
CA GLY A 254 -14.83 0.73 -12.89
C GLY A 254 -14.77 0.24 -14.35
N ALA A 255 -15.90 -0.26 -14.87
CA ALA A 255 -16.00 -0.85 -16.20
C ALA A 255 -15.67 0.14 -17.33
N VAL A 256 -15.86 1.45 -17.11
CA VAL A 256 -15.49 2.48 -18.09
C VAL A 256 -14.01 2.39 -18.50
N GLN A 257 -13.15 1.95 -17.58
CA GLN A 257 -11.72 1.79 -17.82
C GLN A 257 -11.34 0.34 -18.11
N THR A 258 -11.99 -0.63 -17.46
CA THR A 258 -11.52 -2.03 -17.48
C THR A 258 -12.17 -2.88 -18.55
N TYR A 259 -13.38 -2.54 -19.01
CA TYR A 259 -14.06 -3.31 -20.04
C TYR A 259 -13.39 -3.16 -21.43
N PRO A 260 -13.05 -1.96 -21.91
CA PRO A 260 -12.29 -1.80 -23.16
C PRO A 260 -10.95 -2.56 -23.10
N ALA A 261 -10.28 -2.49 -21.95
CA ALA A 261 -9.02 -3.19 -21.73
C ALA A 261 -9.15 -4.71 -21.72
N TYR A 262 -10.24 -5.24 -21.18
CA TYR A 262 -10.53 -6.67 -21.23
C TYR A 262 -10.69 -7.17 -22.67
N VAL A 263 -11.46 -6.45 -23.50
CA VAL A 263 -11.65 -6.79 -24.92
C VAL A 263 -10.30 -6.73 -25.65
N TYR A 264 -9.59 -5.62 -25.51
CA TYR A 264 -8.33 -5.40 -26.21
C TYR A 264 -7.23 -6.41 -25.82
N THR A 265 -7.10 -6.72 -24.53
CA THR A 265 -6.10 -7.69 -24.06
C THR A 265 -6.45 -9.13 -24.41
N GLY A 266 -7.74 -9.45 -24.60
CA GLY A 266 -8.18 -10.77 -25.06
C GLY A 266 -7.91 -11.02 -26.55
N GLU A 267 -8.00 -9.97 -27.38
CA GLU A 267 -7.92 -10.10 -28.84
C GLU A 267 -6.54 -9.76 -29.42
N PHE A 268 -5.88 -8.71 -28.91
CA PHE A 268 -4.72 -8.09 -29.56
C PHE A 268 -3.41 -8.20 -28.77
N SER A 269 -3.48 -8.47 -27.46
CA SER A 269 -2.30 -8.57 -26.59
C SER A 269 -1.72 -10.00 -26.57
N PRO A 270 -0.39 -10.17 -26.42
CA PRO A 270 0.26 -11.48 -26.26
C PRO A 270 -0.23 -12.31 -25.05
N ARG A 271 -0.96 -11.70 -24.09
CA ARG A 271 -1.22 -12.26 -22.75
C ARG A 271 -2.43 -13.22 -22.65
N ALA A 272 -2.93 -13.76 -23.76
CA ALA A 272 -4.19 -14.53 -23.81
C ALA A 272 -4.15 -15.95 -23.19
N GLY A 273 -3.01 -16.42 -22.64
CA GLY A 273 -2.85 -17.81 -22.16
C GLY A 273 -2.86 -18.01 -20.62
N GLY A 274 -2.97 -16.94 -19.84
CA GLY A 274 -2.65 -16.99 -18.41
C GLY A 274 -1.15 -17.10 -18.14
N VAL A 275 -0.75 -17.12 -16.87
CA VAL A 275 0.65 -17.18 -16.42
C VAL A 275 0.99 -18.55 -15.88
N THR A 276 2.27 -18.95 -15.93
CA THR A 276 2.74 -20.21 -15.35
C THR A 276 2.71 -20.17 -13.81
N TYR A 277 2.82 -21.33 -13.17
CA TYR A 277 2.86 -21.39 -11.70
C TYR A 277 4.07 -20.64 -11.14
N GLU A 278 5.24 -20.82 -11.75
CA GLU A 278 6.49 -20.18 -11.36
C GLU A 278 6.39 -18.65 -11.47
N PHE A 279 5.71 -18.16 -12.52
CA PHE A 279 5.46 -16.73 -12.65
C PHE A 279 4.41 -16.23 -11.64
N ALA A 280 3.36 -17.01 -11.37
CA ALA A 280 2.34 -16.66 -10.40
C ALA A 280 2.90 -16.56 -8.97
N THR A 281 3.86 -17.43 -8.62
CA THR A 281 4.54 -17.44 -7.31
C THR A 281 5.74 -16.51 -7.22
N SER A 282 6.18 -15.90 -8.34
CA SER A 282 7.23 -14.87 -8.30
C SER A 282 6.88 -13.75 -7.33
N TRP A 283 7.88 -13.17 -6.65
CA TRP A 283 7.69 -12.10 -5.67
C TRP A 283 6.81 -12.48 -4.47
N SER A 284 6.86 -13.74 -4.05
CA SER A 284 6.31 -14.16 -2.76
C SER A 284 7.15 -13.56 -1.62
N ILE A 285 6.56 -13.46 -0.42
CA ILE A 285 7.38 -13.31 0.78
C ILE A 285 7.93 -14.70 1.14
N HIS A 286 9.20 -14.79 1.49
CA HIS A 286 9.83 -16.04 1.87
C HIS A 286 9.89 -16.19 3.40
N TRP A 287 9.92 -17.43 3.92
CA TRP A 287 9.87 -17.66 5.37
C TRP A 287 11.05 -17.01 6.10
N GLU A 288 12.22 -17.00 5.48
CA GLU A 288 13.47 -16.46 6.00
C GLU A 288 13.41 -14.96 6.18
N GLU A 289 12.54 -14.25 5.44
CA GLU A 289 12.39 -12.80 5.54
C GLU A 289 11.08 -12.40 6.23
N ALA A 290 10.24 -13.35 6.67
CA ALA A 290 8.95 -13.07 7.30
C ALA A 290 9.06 -12.26 8.60
N VAL A 291 10.19 -12.35 9.30
CA VAL A 291 10.51 -11.51 10.48
C VAL A 291 10.56 -10.02 10.12
N SER A 292 10.78 -9.68 8.84
CA SER A 292 10.73 -8.31 8.32
C SER A 292 9.35 -7.66 8.45
N LEU A 293 8.29 -8.45 8.63
CA LEU A 293 6.97 -7.93 8.96
C LEU A 293 6.96 -7.22 10.33
N ILE A 294 7.84 -7.61 11.27
CA ILE A 294 7.96 -7.03 12.61
C ILE A 294 9.11 -6.02 12.67
N ILE A 295 10.29 -6.39 12.18
CA ILE A 295 11.50 -5.55 12.15
C ILE A 295 12.02 -5.49 10.72
N PRO A 296 11.75 -4.41 9.95
CA PRO A 296 12.13 -4.30 8.54
C PRO A 296 13.60 -4.62 8.23
N GLU A 297 14.51 -4.25 9.14
CA GLU A 297 15.96 -4.45 8.97
C GLU A 297 16.37 -5.92 9.00
N PHE A 298 15.48 -6.83 9.42
CA PHE A 298 15.80 -8.25 9.49
C PHE A 298 16.10 -8.81 8.10
N GLY A 299 15.18 -8.72 7.14
CA GLY A 299 15.41 -9.05 5.72
C GLY A 299 16.00 -7.88 4.92
N HIS A 300 15.90 -6.67 5.47
CA HIS A 300 16.23 -5.40 4.83
C HIS A 300 15.48 -5.20 3.48
N TYR A 301 15.95 -4.25 2.70
CA TYR A 301 15.35 -3.76 1.46
C TYR A 301 16.39 -2.94 0.69
N LEU A 302 16.09 -2.59 -0.56
CA LEU A 302 16.97 -1.87 -1.47
C LEU A 302 18.33 -2.58 -1.60
N SER A 303 19.44 -1.84 -1.58
CA SER A 303 20.79 -2.35 -1.77
C SER A 303 21.28 -3.32 -0.68
N PHE A 304 20.53 -3.47 0.41
CA PHE A 304 20.91 -4.30 1.56
C PHE A 304 20.03 -5.56 1.67
N TYR A 305 19.11 -5.78 0.75
CA TYR A 305 18.26 -6.95 0.77
C TYR A 305 19.08 -8.25 0.61
N TRP A 306 18.83 -9.24 1.48
CA TRP A 306 19.53 -10.54 1.42
C TRP A 306 18.61 -11.74 1.17
N GLY A 307 17.30 -11.54 1.02
CA GLY A 307 16.37 -12.65 0.76
C GLY A 307 16.47 -13.23 -0.66
N GLU A 308 15.46 -14.01 -1.05
CA GLU A 308 15.46 -14.76 -2.33
C GLU A 308 15.02 -13.94 -3.54
N ASN A 309 14.27 -12.86 -3.34
CA ASN A 309 13.89 -12.01 -4.46
C ASN A 309 15.13 -11.35 -5.08
N ALA A 310 15.13 -11.13 -6.40
CA ALA A 310 16.28 -10.52 -7.08
C ALA A 310 16.64 -9.11 -6.55
N PHE A 311 15.64 -8.41 -6.02
CA PHE A 311 15.77 -7.13 -5.35
C PHE A 311 14.54 -6.90 -4.47
N LYS A 312 14.50 -5.82 -3.68
CA LYS A 312 13.30 -5.46 -2.92
C LYS A 312 13.12 -3.96 -2.79
N LEU A 313 12.22 -3.38 -3.58
CA LEU A 313 11.98 -1.92 -3.66
C LEU A 313 10.93 -1.43 -2.66
N ASN A 314 10.40 -2.34 -1.84
CA ASN A 314 9.32 -2.08 -0.91
C ASN A 314 9.62 -2.74 0.46
N CYS A 315 8.78 -2.46 1.45
CA CYS A 315 8.84 -3.07 2.78
C CYS A 315 7.44 -3.57 3.15
N GLU A 316 7.26 -4.83 3.55
CA GLU A 316 5.93 -5.37 3.82
C GLU A 316 5.40 -5.07 5.24
N SER A 317 6.23 -4.47 6.10
CA SER A 317 5.90 -4.27 7.50
C SER A 317 4.74 -3.29 7.72
N PRO A 318 3.81 -3.59 8.64
CA PRO A 318 2.86 -2.60 9.18
C PRO A 318 3.50 -1.60 10.16
N GLY A 319 4.75 -1.84 10.58
CA GLY A 319 5.47 -1.06 11.60
C GLY A 319 5.55 -1.79 12.95
N PHE A 320 6.67 -1.64 13.64
CA PHE A 320 6.96 -2.41 14.86
C PHE A 320 5.95 -2.15 15.98
N LEU A 321 5.63 -0.90 16.29
CA LEU A 321 4.68 -0.60 17.38
C LEU A 321 3.28 -1.14 17.12
N ILE A 322 2.86 -1.19 15.84
CA ILE A 322 1.62 -1.84 15.43
C ILE A 322 1.73 -3.34 15.67
N MET A 323 2.82 -3.98 15.23
CA MET A 323 3.03 -5.42 15.43
C MET A 323 3.15 -5.81 16.91
N MET A 324 3.75 -4.99 17.76
CA MET A 324 3.77 -5.19 19.21
C MET A 324 2.35 -5.28 19.78
N LEU A 325 1.46 -4.37 19.35
CA LEU A 325 0.05 -4.41 19.77
C LEU A 325 -0.71 -5.59 19.12
N VAL A 326 -0.35 -6.02 17.91
CA VAL A 326 -0.85 -7.26 17.32
C VAL A 326 -0.47 -8.47 18.16
N VAL A 327 0.74 -8.56 18.70
CA VAL A 327 1.12 -9.63 19.63
C VAL A 327 0.32 -9.55 20.94
N CYS A 328 0.12 -8.35 21.48
CA CYS A 328 -0.74 -8.14 22.65
C CYS A 328 -2.18 -8.63 22.43
N GLY A 329 -2.73 -8.47 21.21
CA GLY A 329 -4.09 -8.91 20.90
C GLY A 329 -4.29 -10.42 20.94
N LEU A 330 -3.22 -11.23 20.76
CA LEU A 330 -3.31 -12.71 20.82
C LEU A 330 -3.77 -13.17 22.22
N PHE A 331 -3.30 -12.49 23.26
CA PHE A 331 -3.68 -12.74 24.64
C PHE A 331 -5.11 -12.27 24.98
N ARG A 332 -5.78 -11.58 24.05
CA ARG A 332 -7.16 -11.11 24.19
C ARG A 332 -8.11 -11.68 23.14
N TRP A 333 -7.63 -12.49 22.19
CA TRP A 333 -8.41 -12.96 21.03
C TRP A 333 -9.69 -13.72 21.43
N LYS A 334 -9.65 -14.44 22.57
CA LYS A 334 -10.82 -15.15 23.11
C LYS A 334 -11.90 -14.20 23.64
N LYS A 335 -11.53 -13.00 24.10
CA LYS A 335 -12.46 -12.02 24.70
C LYS A 335 -13.14 -11.11 23.68
N ASP A 336 -12.63 -11.03 22.45
CA ASP A 336 -13.13 -10.12 21.41
C ASP A 336 -13.39 -10.87 20.08
N PRO A 337 -14.65 -11.17 19.74
CA PRO A 337 -14.99 -11.85 18.49
C PRO A 337 -14.48 -11.13 17.23
N GLU A 338 -14.41 -9.80 17.26
CA GLU A 338 -13.90 -9.02 16.13
C GLU A 338 -12.40 -9.24 15.94
N LEU A 339 -11.62 -9.40 17.03
CA LEU A 339 -10.20 -9.75 16.89
C LEU A 339 -10.03 -11.08 16.16
N ARG A 340 -10.93 -12.05 16.37
CA ARG A 340 -10.88 -13.35 15.70
C ARG A 340 -10.99 -13.22 14.19
N PHE A 341 -11.94 -12.41 13.72
CA PHE A 341 -12.08 -12.11 12.30
C PHE A 341 -10.78 -11.56 11.72
N TRP A 342 -10.21 -10.54 12.37
CA TRP A 342 -8.99 -9.90 11.88
C TRP A 342 -7.77 -10.82 11.92
N TYR A 343 -7.60 -11.67 12.95
CA TYR A 343 -6.53 -12.67 12.98
C TYR A 343 -6.69 -13.76 11.91
N VAL A 344 -7.93 -14.20 11.65
CA VAL A 344 -8.20 -15.16 10.57
C VAL A 344 -7.88 -14.52 9.22
N LEU A 345 -8.27 -13.25 9.00
CA LEU A 345 -7.90 -12.53 7.78
C LEU A 345 -6.38 -12.37 7.67
N LEU A 346 -5.68 -12.00 8.75
CA LEU A 346 -4.21 -11.93 8.76
C LEU A 346 -3.58 -13.26 8.36
N ALA A 347 -4.05 -14.37 8.94
CA ALA A 347 -3.54 -15.69 8.62
C ALA A 347 -3.77 -16.05 7.14
N ILE A 348 -4.97 -15.80 6.60
CA ILE A 348 -5.27 -16.02 5.18
C ILE A 348 -4.34 -15.19 4.28
N THR A 349 -4.16 -13.91 4.60
CA THR A 349 -3.32 -13.01 3.80
C THR A 349 -1.85 -13.39 3.87
N LEU A 350 -1.36 -13.85 5.03
CA LEU A 350 0.03 -14.30 5.19
C LEU A 350 0.27 -15.60 4.42
N ILE A 351 -0.65 -16.58 4.53
CA ILE A 351 -0.58 -17.85 3.79
C ILE A 351 -0.59 -17.59 2.28
N TYR A 352 -1.45 -16.70 1.80
CA TYR A 352 -1.45 -16.31 0.38
C TYR A 352 -0.14 -15.64 -0.01
N ALA A 353 0.37 -14.70 0.80
CA ALA A 353 1.57 -13.94 0.51
C ALA A 353 2.83 -14.80 0.37
N LEU A 354 2.89 -15.91 1.11
CA LEU A 354 3.98 -16.88 1.07
C LEU A 354 4.05 -17.63 -0.27
N GLY A 355 2.97 -17.63 -1.05
CA GLY A 355 2.97 -18.17 -2.41
C GLY A 355 3.58 -19.56 -2.51
N GLY A 356 4.64 -19.67 -3.32
CA GLY A 356 5.34 -20.93 -3.60
C GLY A 356 5.95 -21.63 -2.38
N GLU A 357 6.14 -20.91 -1.26
CA GLU A 357 6.65 -21.46 0.01
C GLU A 357 5.65 -22.35 0.75
N THR A 358 4.42 -22.45 0.25
CA THR A 358 3.38 -23.28 0.85
C THR A 358 2.70 -24.18 -0.18
N PRO A 359 2.41 -25.45 0.17
CA PRO A 359 1.68 -26.35 -0.73
C PRO A 359 0.24 -25.85 -0.98
N PHE A 360 -0.28 -24.99 -0.11
CA PHE A 360 -1.61 -24.39 -0.23
C PHE A 360 -1.77 -23.53 -1.50
N PHE A 361 -0.68 -22.94 -2.00
CA PHE A 361 -0.78 -22.05 -3.16
C PHE A 361 -1.11 -22.79 -4.45
N HIS A 362 -0.82 -24.09 -4.55
CA HIS A 362 -1.30 -24.91 -5.69
C HIS A 362 -2.82 -24.95 -5.76
N ILE A 363 -3.51 -25.04 -4.63
CA ILE A 363 -4.98 -25.03 -4.56
C ILE A 363 -5.50 -23.65 -4.98
N ILE A 364 -4.86 -22.59 -4.47
CA ILE A 364 -5.21 -21.20 -4.80
C ILE A 364 -5.05 -20.96 -6.30
N TYR A 365 -3.91 -21.36 -6.87
CA TYR A 365 -3.60 -21.22 -8.29
C TYR A 365 -4.57 -22.00 -9.20
N ALA A 366 -5.14 -23.11 -8.71
CA ALA A 366 -6.14 -23.86 -9.46
C ALA A 366 -7.52 -23.15 -9.53
N VAL A 367 -7.84 -22.28 -8.56
CA VAL A 367 -9.18 -21.67 -8.40
C VAL A 367 -9.19 -20.18 -8.75
N VAL A 368 -8.12 -19.46 -8.46
CA VAL A 368 -7.99 -18.01 -8.69
C VAL A 368 -7.65 -17.75 -10.17
N PRO A 369 -8.08 -16.62 -10.77
CA PRO A 369 -7.74 -16.28 -12.15
C PRO A 369 -6.23 -16.38 -12.40
N LYS A 370 -5.85 -17.14 -13.44
CA LYS A 370 -4.45 -17.43 -13.83
C LYS A 370 -3.74 -16.23 -14.48
N PHE A 371 -4.00 -15.02 -14.01
CA PHE A 371 -3.38 -13.78 -14.49
C PHE A 371 -2.66 -13.01 -13.38
N PHE A 372 -2.77 -13.44 -12.12
CA PHE A 372 -2.14 -12.78 -10.97
C PHE A 372 -0.73 -13.30 -10.72
N ARG A 373 0.14 -12.40 -10.24
CA ARG A 373 1.52 -12.68 -9.82
C ARG A 373 1.85 -11.88 -8.56
N ALA A 374 3.04 -12.08 -7.98
CA ALA A 374 3.47 -11.33 -6.79
C ALA A 374 2.51 -11.52 -5.61
N PRO A 375 2.44 -12.73 -5.02
CA PRO A 375 1.50 -13.02 -3.94
C PRO A 375 1.66 -12.09 -2.73
N SER A 376 2.89 -11.64 -2.44
CA SER A 376 3.19 -10.67 -1.37
C SER A 376 2.36 -9.38 -1.45
N THR A 377 1.87 -9.01 -2.63
CA THR A 377 1.06 -7.81 -2.81
C THR A 377 -0.24 -7.82 -2.01
N ILE A 378 -0.76 -8.98 -1.60
CA ILE A 378 -1.94 -9.10 -0.71
C ILE A 378 -1.70 -8.51 0.69
N LEU A 379 -0.44 -8.31 1.10
CA LEU A 379 -0.07 -7.85 2.44
C LEU A 379 -0.54 -6.43 2.77
N PHE A 380 -1.12 -5.67 1.82
CA PHE A 380 -1.87 -4.45 2.16
C PHE A 380 -3.05 -4.73 3.10
N LEU A 381 -3.73 -5.88 2.93
CA LEU A 381 -4.77 -6.36 3.84
C LEU A 381 -4.18 -6.75 5.21
N PHE A 382 -2.97 -7.33 5.20
CA PHE A 382 -2.26 -7.66 6.42
C PHE A 382 -1.91 -6.41 7.22
N SER A 383 -1.40 -5.38 6.54
CA SER A 383 -1.08 -4.08 7.15
C SER A 383 -2.32 -3.38 7.72
N PHE A 384 -3.42 -3.36 6.95
CA PHE A 384 -4.69 -2.82 7.43
C PHE A 384 -5.21 -3.58 8.65
N GLY A 385 -5.32 -4.91 8.56
CA GLY A 385 -5.81 -5.76 9.65
C GLY A 385 -4.97 -5.63 10.92
N SER A 386 -3.64 -5.51 10.77
CA SER A 386 -2.70 -5.28 11.89
C SER A 386 -2.99 -3.95 12.59
N CYS A 387 -3.22 -2.88 11.84
CA CYS A 387 -3.61 -1.59 12.39
C CYS A 387 -4.98 -1.65 13.10
N VAL A 388 -5.94 -2.40 12.56
CA VAL A 388 -7.25 -2.61 13.21
C VAL A 388 -7.10 -3.33 14.54
N ILE A 389 -6.34 -4.43 14.58
CA ILE A 389 -6.06 -5.18 15.82
C ILE A 389 -5.36 -4.28 16.83
N ALA A 390 -4.31 -3.55 16.42
CA ALA A 390 -3.58 -2.65 17.29
C ALA A 390 -4.50 -1.58 17.91
N ALA A 391 -5.36 -0.95 17.10
CA ALA A 391 -6.34 0.01 17.58
C ALA A 391 -7.35 -0.61 18.56
N ARG A 392 -7.82 -1.84 18.32
CA ARG A 392 -8.73 -2.56 19.23
C ARG A 392 -8.08 -2.91 20.56
N VAL A 393 -6.82 -3.33 20.55
CA VAL A 393 -6.05 -3.63 21.78
C VAL A 393 -5.86 -2.37 22.60
N LEU A 394 -5.45 -1.27 21.94
CA LEU A 394 -5.31 0.03 22.57
C LEU A 394 -6.63 0.54 23.15
N ASP A 395 -7.74 0.40 22.43
CA ASP A 395 -9.07 0.80 22.90
C ASP A 395 -9.53 -0.02 24.13
N ALA A 396 -9.28 -1.33 24.12
CA ALA A 396 -9.60 -2.21 25.24
C ALA A 396 -8.82 -1.81 26.49
N PHE A 397 -7.53 -1.50 26.37
CA PHE A 397 -6.75 -0.98 27.49
C PHE A 397 -7.32 0.36 28.00
N LEU A 398 -7.60 1.32 27.11
CA LEU A 398 -8.05 2.65 27.50
C LEU A 398 -9.47 2.67 28.12
N LYS A 399 -10.37 1.78 27.68
CA LYS A 399 -11.76 1.73 28.18
C LYS A 399 -11.95 0.75 29.33
N GLN A 400 -11.28 -0.40 29.29
CA GLN A 400 -11.52 -1.53 30.20
C GLN A 400 -10.34 -1.78 31.14
N ASN A 401 -9.22 -1.04 30.99
CA ASN A 401 -7.98 -1.24 31.74
C ASN A 401 -7.50 -2.71 31.65
N ASP A 402 -7.63 -3.34 30.47
CA ASP A 402 -7.16 -4.71 30.23
C ASP A 402 -5.63 -4.76 30.16
N ARG A 403 -5.00 -4.76 31.35
CA ARG A 403 -3.54 -4.78 31.53
C ARG A 403 -2.91 -6.12 31.20
N ASP A 404 -3.64 -7.22 31.40
CA ASP A 404 -3.10 -8.57 31.29
C ASP A 404 -2.61 -8.85 29.86
N ALA A 405 -3.45 -8.55 28.87
CA ALA A 405 -3.09 -8.72 27.46
C ALA A 405 -1.92 -7.82 27.04
N LEU A 406 -1.91 -6.56 27.51
CA LEU A 406 -0.84 -5.62 27.21
C LEU A 406 0.50 -6.06 27.81
N VAL A 407 0.52 -6.50 29.08
CA VAL A 407 1.73 -6.96 29.77
C VAL A 407 2.28 -8.23 29.12
N LYS A 408 1.44 -9.26 28.93
CA LYS A 408 1.88 -10.53 28.33
C LYS A 408 2.41 -10.34 26.91
N GLY A 409 1.72 -9.54 26.11
CA GLY A 409 2.18 -9.20 24.76
C GLY A 409 3.49 -8.42 24.75
N SER A 410 3.62 -7.43 25.62
CA SER A 410 4.85 -6.64 25.73
C SER A 410 6.05 -7.47 26.19
N ILE A 411 5.84 -8.42 27.12
CA ILE A 411 6.88 -9.38 27.54
C ILE A 411 7.25 -10.29 26.37
N ALA A 412 6.27 -10.85 25.65
CA ALA A 412 6.54 -11.70 24.49
C ALA A 412 7.32 -10.96 23.39
N THR A 413 6.92 -9.73 23.08
CA THR A 413 7.65 -8.88 22.12
C THR A 413 9.05 -8.51 22.62
N GLY A 414 9.19 -8.16 23.90
CA GLY A 414 10.51 -7.86 24.49
C GLY A 414 11.45 -9.06 24.50
N ALA A 415 10.95 -10.25 24.83
CA ALA A 415 11.70 -11.50 24.74
C ALA A 415 12.12 -11.81 23.30
N PHE A 416 11.21 -11.63 22.34
CA PHE A 416 11.53 -11.78 20.91
C PHE A 416 12.64 -10.83 20.46
N LEU A 417 12.55 -9.54 20.82
CA LEU A 417 13.61 -8.58 20.51
C LEU A 417 14.95 -8.92 21.18
N ALA A 418 14.93 -9.42 22.41
CA ALA A 418 16.13 -9.84 23.11
C ALA A 418 16.80 -11.04 22.39
N VAL A 419 16.01 -12.03 21.96
CA VAL A 419 16.51 -13.15 21.17
C VAL A 419 17.10 -12.68 19.84
N LEU A 420 16.41 -11.79 19.12
CA LEU A 420 16.93 -11.23 17.87
C LEU A 420 18.22 -10.42 18.10
N LEU A 421 18.30 -9.65 19.18
CA LEU A 421 19.49 -8.85 19.49
C LEU A 421 20.67 -9.76 19.82
N LEU A 422 20.49 -10.72 20.73
CA LEU A 422 21.53 -11.69 21.09
C LEU A 422 21.97 -12.52 19.88
N GLY A 423 21.02 -12.94 19.05
CA GLY A 423 21.30 -13.61 17.78
C GLY A 423 22.15 -12.74 16.85
N SER A 424 21.73 -11.51 16.59
CA SER A 424 22.46 -10.58 15.73
C SER A 424 23.87 -10.25 16.24
N LEU A 425 24.11 -10.32 17.55
CA LEU A 425 25.45 -10.14 18.16
C LEU A 425 26.35 -11.38 17.97
N ALA A 426 25.76 -12.56 17.79
CA ALA A 426 26.49 -13.79 17.48
C ALA A 426 26.94 -13.87 16.00
N GLY A 427 26.56 -12.89 15.17
CA GLY A 427 27.04 -12.74 13.80
C GLY A 427 26.72 -13.95 12.90
N GLU A 428 27.74 -14.49 12.25
CA GLU A 428 27.62 -15.58 11.28
C GLU A 428 26.95 -16.84 11.84
N GLY A 429 27.22 -17.18 13.11
CA GLY A 429 26.64 -18.37 13.73
C GLY A 429 25.11 -18.31 13.82
N PHE A 430 24.56 -17.13 14.09
CA PHE A 430 23.11 -16.91 14.13
C PHE A 430 22.48 -17.03 12.74
N TRP A 431 23.05 -16.36 11.74
CA TRP A 431 22.51 -16.37 10.38
C TRP A 431 22.59 -17.74 9.71
N SER A 432 23.68 -18.48 9.95
CA SER A 432 23.81 -19.87 9.52
C SER A 432 22.76 -20.77 10.18
N ALA A 433 22.54 -20.64 11.51
CA ALA A 433 21.50 -21.38 12.19
C ALA A 433 20.09 -21.03 11.68
N TRP A 434 19.81 -19.73 11.47
CA TRP A 434 18.54 -19.25 10.91
C TRP A 434 18.27 -19.85 9.53
N GLY A 435 19.25 -19.78 8.61
CA GLY A 435 19.13 -20.36 7.27
C GLY A 435 18.84 -21.85 7.29
N ASN A 436 19.51 -22.60 8.18
CA ASN A 436 19.30 -24.03 8.33
C ASN A 436 17.90 -24.37 8.83
N ILE A 437 17.37 -23.62 9.81
CA ILE A 437 16.03 -23.83 10.36
C ILE A 437 14.96 -23.58 9.31
N VAL A 438 15.11 -22.50 8.53
CA VAL A 438 14.02 -22.01 7.69
C VAL A 438 13.99 -22.67 6.31
N ARG A 439 15.16 -23.01 5.75
CA ARG A 439 15.23 -23.50 4.36
C ARG A 439 16.43 -24.42 4.06
N GLY A 440 17.08 -24.95 5.09
CA GLY A 440 18.24 -25.85 4.92
C GLY A 440 19.55 -25.17 4.53
N GLY A 441 19.65 -23.84 4.64
CA GLY A 441 20.91 -23.08 4.47
C GLY A 441 20.76 -21.74 3.72
N LEU A 442 21.62 -20.76 4.02
CA LEU A 442 21.78 -19.54 3.22
C LEU A 442 22.85 -19.74 2.15
N THR A 443 22.74 -19.09 0.99
CA THR A 443 23.87 -19.02 0.05
C THR A 443 25.01 -18.17 0.65
N PRO A 444 26.26 -18.34 0.20
CA PRO A 444 27.39 -17.55 0.71
C PRO A 444 27.18 -16.04 0.61
N ASP A 445 26.57 -15.56 -0.48
CA ASP A 445 26.28 -14.14 -0.66
C ASP A 445 25.21 -13.63 0.30
N GLN A 446 24.13 -14.40 0.50
CA GLN A 446 23.07 -14.01 1.42
C GLN A 446 23.58 -13.99 2.86
N LEU A 447 24.38 -14.98 3.26
CA LEU A 447 25.02 -15.00 4.58
C LEU A 447 25.93 -13.77 4.76
N ARG A 448 26.76 -13.46 3.76
CA ARG A 448 27.66 -12.30 3.79
C ARG A 448 26.89 -10.98 3.94
N ILE A 449 25.83 -10.78 3.16
CA ILE A 449 25.00 -9.56 3.24
C ILE A 449 24.26 -9.50 4.58
N ALA A 450 23.67 -10.60 5.05
CA ALA A 450 22.94 -10.65 6.32
C ALA A 450 23.86 -10.33 7.52
N VAL A 451 25.09 -10.89 7.54
CA VAL A 451 26.10 -10.56 8.56
C VAL A 451 26.52 -9.09 8.48
N ALA A 452 26.76 -8.57 7.27
CA ALA A 452 27.15 -7.17 7.07
C ALA A 452 26.07 -6.18 7.53
N ASN A 453 24.79 -6.57 7.43
CA ASN A 453 23.65 -5.77 7.90
C ASN A 453 23.40 -5.85 9.42
N GLY A 454 24.14 -6.69 10.15
CA GLY A 454 23.98 -6.88 11.59
C GLY A 454 23.86 -5.58 12.39
N PRO A 455 24.72 -4.55 12.17
CA PRO A 455 24.62 -3.28 12.88
C PRO A 455 23.31 -2.52 12.66
N GLU A 456 22.76 -2.50 11.43
CA GLU A 456 21.48 -1.83 11.16
C GLU A 456 20.30 -2.60 11.78
N LEU A 457 20.35 -3.94 11.77
CA LEU A 457 19.38 -4.77 12.50
C LEU A 457 19.42 -4.48 14.01
N GLN A 458 20.61 -4.47 14.61
CA GLN A 458 20.80 -4.16 16.04
C GLN A 458 20.24 -2.78 16.39
N LYS A 459 20.56 -1.76 15.58
CA LYS A 459 20.03 -0.39 15.72
C LYS A 459 18.51 -0.37 15.61
N GLY A 460 17.93 -1.08 14.64
CA GLY A 460 16.49 -1.19 14.47
C GLY A 460 15.79 -1.83 15.66
N ILE A 461 16.38 -2.88 16.24
CA ILE A 461 15.90 -3.55 17.45
C ILE A 461 15.95 -2.60 18.65
N VAL A 462 17.08 -1.92 18.88
CA VAL A 462 17.27 -1.01 20.02
C VAL A 462 16.30 0.16 19.94
N ILE A 463 16.18 0.82 18.79
CA ILE A 463 15.24 1.93 18.61
C ILE A 463 13.79 1.46 18.81
N SER A 464 13.44 0.30 18.28
CA SER A 464 12.11 -0.28 18.44
C SER A 464 11.80 -0.60 19.90
N ALA A 465 12.75 -1.17 20.65
CA ALA A 465 12.62 -1.43 22.08
C ALA A 465 12.44 -0.14 22.89
N LEU A 466 13.24 0.90 22.62
CA LEU A 466 13.16 2.20 23.28
C LEU A 466 11.82 2.90 23.01
N LEU A 467 11.39 2.95 21.75
CA LEU A 467 10.10 3.54 21.38
C LEU A 467 8.92 2.72 21.91
N GLY A 468 9.05 1.40 21.97
CA GLY A 468 8.07 0.50 22.59
C GLY A 468 7.91 0.77 24.09
N ALA A 469 9.04 0.89 24.82
CA ALA A 469 9.04 1.23 26.23
C ALA A 469 8.44 2.62 26.48
N LEU A 470 8.79 3.62 25.66
CA LEU A 470 8.22 4.96 25.75
C LEU A 470 6.71 4.97 25.45
N PHE A 471 6.28 4.22 24.44
CA PHE A 471 4.86 4.07 24.07
C PHE A 471 4.06 3.46 25.24
N LEU A 472 4.54 2.36 25.82
CA LEU A 472 3.90 1.71 26.96
C LEU A 472 3.93 2.61 28.21
N GLY A 473 5.05 3.30 28.45
CA GLY A 473 5.18 4.26 29.55
C GLY A 473 4.16 5.39 29.46
N LEU A 474 4.05 6.02 28.29
CA LEU A 474 3.05 7.06 28.02
C LEU A 474 1.63 6.53 28.12
N LEU A 475 1.35 5.35 27.58
CA LEU A 475 0.04 4.72 27.61
C LEU A 475 -0.44 4.42 29.05
N VAL A 476 0.44 3.85 29.88
CA VAL A 476 0.09 3.39 31.24
C VAL A 476 0.17 4.52 32.27
N ASN A 477 1.16 5.41 32.15
CA ASN A 477 1.47 6.41 33.18
C ASN A 477 1.17 7.85 32.75
N GLY A 478 0.93 8.13 31.47
CA GLY A 478 0.61 9.48 30.97
C GLY A 478 -0.50 10.19 31.77
N PRO A 479 -1.65 9.54 32.06
CA PRO A 479 -2.69 10.13 32.90
C PRO A 479 -2.23 10.41 34.34
N LYS A 480 -1.36 9.57 34.91
CA LYS A 480 -0.81 9.74 36.26
C LYS A 480 0.20 10.88 36.34
N TRP A 481 0.90 11.14 35.24
CA TRP A 481 1.81 12.28 35.08
C TRP A 481 1.08 13.61 34.88
N GLY A 482 -0.26 13.63 34.91
CA GLY A 482 -1.05 14.84 34.70
C GLY A 482 -1.07 15.33 33.24
N ILE A 483 -0.64 14.49 32.28
CA ILE A 483 -0.63 14.86 30.86
C ILE A 483 -2.07 14.93 30.33
N PRO A 484 -2.47 16.03 29.64
CA PRO A 484 -3.79 16.13 29.05
C PRO A 484 -4.09 14.98 28.08
N ARG A 485 -5.34 14.49 28.04
CA ARG A 485 -5.73 13.36 27.18
C ARG A 485 -5.44 13.58 25.69
N ASN A 486 -5.58 14.81 25.19
CA ASN A 486 -5.20 15.17 23.82
C ASN A 486 -3.70 14.99 23.59
N ALA A 487 -2.86 15.39 24.56
CA ALA A 487 -1.42 15.27 24.48
C ALA A 487 -0.97 13.80 24.57
N VAL A 488 -1.61 12.97 25.42
CA VAL A 488 -1.38 11.51 25.43
C VAL A 488 -1.74 10.90 24.08
N ALA A 489 -2.92 11.23 23.54
CA ALA A 489 -3.35 10.69 22.25
C ALA A 489 -2.42 11.11 21.09
N ALA A 490 -2.01 12.38 21.07
CA ALA A 490 -1.05 12.89 20.10
C ALA A 490 0.31 12.21 20.24
N GLY A 491 0.81 12.05 21.47
CA GLY A 491 2.09 11.40 21.76
C GLY A 491 2.11 9.93 21.34
N LEU A 492 1.03 9.17 21.59
CA LEU A 492 0.94 7.77 21.11
C LEU A 492 0.95 7.69 19.57
N GLY A 493 0.21 8.57 18.90
CA GLY A 493 0.25 8.66 17.44
C GLY A 493 1.64 9.05 16.93
N LEU A 494 2.28 10.05 17.54
CA LEU A 494 3.60 10.52 17.16
C LEU A 494 4.67 9.44 17.35
N LEU A 495 4.61 8.63 18.42
CA LEU A 495 5.54 7.52 18.61
C LEU A 495 5.40 6.44 17.54
N VAL A 496 4.16 6.11 17.14
CA VAL A 496 3.90 5.22 16.00
C VAL A 496 4.49 5.78 14.71
N PHE A 497 4.28 7.07 14.45
CA PHE A 497 4.87 7.76 13.32
C PHE A 497 6.40 7.73 13.36
N LEU A 498 7.03 8.10 14.47
CA LEU A 498 8.49 8.14 14.62
C LEU A 498 9.14 6.75 14.47
N ASN A 499 8.47 5.69 14.92
CA ASN A 499 8.95 4.32 14.72
C ASN A 499 8.98 3.94 13.24
N ALA A 500 7.92 4.24 12.49
CA ALA A 500 7.86 3.97 11.06
C ALA A 500 8.69 4.96 10.22
N TRP A 501 8.81 6.21 10.68
CA TRP A 501 9.58 7.29 10.05
C TRP A 501 10.98 6.85 9.66
N ARG A 502 11.67 6.20 10.60
CA ARG A 502 13.03 5.69 10.44
C ARG A 502 13.21 4.84 9.18
N THR A 503 12.24 3.99 8.89
CA THR A 503 12.23 3.11 7.71
C THR A 503 11.70 3.88 6.49
N ASN A 504 10.70 4.73 6.67
CA ASN A 504 10.04 5.47 5.61
C ASN A 504 10.93 6.48 4.88
N THR A 505 11.92 7.08 5.57
CA THR A 505 12.87 8.04 4.96
C THR A 505 13.75 7.43 3.88
N ASP A 506 13.88 6.10 3.84
CA ASP A 506 14.60 5.40 2.78
C ASP A 506 13.80 5.34 1.48
N PHE A 507 12.47 5.44 1.56
CA PHE A 507 11.56 5.32 0.42
C PHE A 507 11.04 6.65 -0.11
N VAL A 508 11.19 7.75 0.64
CA VAL A 508 10.80 9.09 0.21
C VAL A 508 12.04 9.84 -0.24
N LYS A 509 12.31 9.82 -1.56
CA LYS A 509 13.42 10.56 -2.17
C LYS A 509 12.89 11.66 -3.08
N VAL A 510 13.49 12.84 -2.97
CA VAL A 510 13.19 14.00 -3.80
C VAL A 510 14.35 14.19 -4.76
N VAL A 511 14.05 14.28 -6.05
CA VAL A 511 15.03 14.43 -7.11
C VAL A 511 14.69 15.63 -8.00
N PRO A 512 15.68 16.32 -8.57
CA PRO A 512 15.44 17.31 -9.62
C PRO A 512 14.79 16.67 -10.84
N PHE A 513 13.80 17.35 -11.42
CA PHE A 513 13.12 16.85 -12.62
C PHE A 513 14.08 16.77 -13.82
N GLU A 514 14.93 17.78 -13.94
CA GLU A 514 15.91 17.96 -15.00
C GLU A 514 17.00 16.87 -14.98
N GLN A 515 17.20 16.20 -13.84
CA GLN A 515 18.15 15.07 -13.76
C GLN A 515 17.73 13.90 -14.67
N TYR A 516 16.43 13.71 -14.89
CA TYR A 516 15.89 12.55 -15.61
C TYR A 516 15.26 12.92 -16.95
N PHE A 517 14.82 14.16 -17.15
CA PHE A 517 14.04 14.58 -18.31
C PHE A 517 14.67 15.79 -19.02
N GLN A 518 15.98 15.75 -19.24
CA GLN A 518 16.70 16.82 -19.94
C GLN A 518 16.73 16.61 -21.46
N LYS A 519 16.39 17.66 -22.21
CA LYS A 519 16.61 17.68 -23.67
C LYS A 519 18.10 17.79 -23.97
N ASP A 520 18.70 16.72 -24.48
CA ASP A 520 20.05 16.76 -25.03
C ASP A 520 20.07 17.22 -26.50
N ALA A 521 21.28 17.26 -27.08
CA ALA A 521 21.46 17.69 -28.46
C ALA A 521 20.76 16.77 -29.49
N ALA A 522 20.61 15.48 -29.21
CA ALA A 522 19.94 14.55 -30.12
C ALA A 522 18.43 14.76 -30.12
N ILE A 523 17.82 14.92 -28.94
CA ILE A 523 16.40 15.29 -28.80
C ILE A 523 16.13 16.63 -29.50
N GLN A 524 17.00 17.62 -29.31
CA GLN A 524 16.84 18.92 -29.98
C GLN A 524 17.00 18.83 -31.51
N ALA A 525 17.90 17.97 -32.00
CA ALA A 525 18.04 17.75 -33.44
C ALA A 525 16.78 17.09 -34.02
N MET A 526 16.26 16.05 -33.37
CA MET A 526 15.01 15.38 -33.76
C MET A 526 13.80 16.31 -33.75
N GLN A 527 13.69 17.22 -32.77
CA GLN A 527 12.59 18.19 -32.70
C GLN A 527 12.66 19.28 -33.78
N ARG A 528 13.81 19.49 -34.43
CA ARG A 528 13.97 20.43 -35.55
C ARG A 528 13.75 19.76 -36.91
N ASP A 529 13.55 18.45 -36.92
CA ASP A 529 13.40 17.66 -38.12
C ASP A 529 11.92 17.49 -38.46
N ASP A 530 11.47 18.18 -39.51
CA ASP A 530 10.07 18.17 -39.93
C ASP A 530 9.69 16.93 -40.78
N SER A 531 10.64 15.99 -41.01
CA SER A 531 10.31 14.75 -41.71
C SER A 531 9.47 13.82 -40.83
N VAL A 532 8.65 12.97 -41.45
CA VAL A 532 8.00 11.88 -40.70
C VAL A 532 9.05 10.83 -40.43
N PHE A 533 9.30 10.50 -39.16
CA PHE A 533 10.21 9.43 -38.76
C PHE A 533 9.83 8.84 -37.39
N ARG A 534 10.44 7.71 -37.06
CA ARG A 534 10.41 7.14 -35.71
C ARG A 534 11.81 6.97 -35.16
N ALA A 535 12.01 7.38 -33.92
CA ALA A 535 13.24 7.18 -33.20
C ALA A 535 13.37 5.73 -32.75
N LEU A 536 14.58 5.18 -32.87
CA LEU A 536 14.94 3.90 -32.29
C LEU A 536 16.22 4.09 -31.46
N SER A 537 16.15 3.86 -30.15
CA SER A 537 17.34 3.93 -29.32
C SER A 537 18.10 2.60 -29.36
N LEU A 538 19.35 2.65 -29.82
CA LEU A 538 20.30 1.55 -29.70
C LEU A 538 21.22 1.70 -28.49
N ILE A 539 21.12 2.82 -27.76
CA ILE A 539 21.96 3.11 -26.60
C ILE A 539 21.15 3.04 -25.30
N PRO A 540 21.78 2.68 -24.16
CA PRO A 540 21.08 2.55 -22.90
C PRO A 540 20.54 3.86 -22.31
N ASN A 541 20.83 5.02 -22.89
CA ASN A 541 20.47 6.32 -22.31
C ASN A 541 19.00 6.73 -22.54
N TYR A 542 18.35 6.19 -23.58
CA TYR A 542 16.93 6.44 -23.85
C TYR A 542 16.12 5.18 -23.56
N GLN A 543 15.82 4.95 -22.28
CA GLN A 543 15.08 3.76 -21.82
C GLN A 543 13.58 4.01 -21.73
N GLY A 544 12.82 2.92 -21.78
CA GLY A 544 11.38 2.93 -21.57
C GLY A 544 10.67 3.84 -22.55
N ASN A 545 9.98 4.85 -22.02
CA ASN A 545 9.12 5.74 -22.78
C ASN A 545 9.70 7.16 -22.86
N TYR A 546 11.03 7.27 -23.00
CA TYR A 546 11.72 8.55 -22.97
C TYR A 546 11.34 9.49 -24.13
N PHE A 547 11.40 9.02 -25.37
CA PHE A 547 11.17 9.87 -26.56
C PHE A 547 9.81 10.56 -26.58
N MET A 548 8.76 9.85 -26.16
CA MET A 548 7.42 10.42 -26.15
C MET A 548 7.24 11.56 -25.13
N THR A 549 8.11 11.69 -24.13
CA THR A 549 8.10 12.87 -23.23
C THR A 549 8.43 14.17 -23.95
N PHE A 550 9.00 14.07 -25.16
CA PHE A 550 9.40 15.18 -26.01
C PHE A 550 8.66 15.18 -27.35
N ASP A 551 7.50 14.54 -27.42
CA ASP A 551 6.67 14.45 -28.62
C ASP A 551 7.37 13.80 -29.83
N ILE A 552 8.32 12.89 -29.57
CA ILE A 552 9.02 12.13 -30.61
C ILE A 552 8.39 10.74 -30.71
N GLU A 553 7.93 10.36 -31.90
CA GLU A 553 7.46 8.98 -32.16
C GLU A 553 8.62 7.99 -32.04
N ALA A 554 8.40 6.91 -31.30
CA ALA A 554 9.38 5.85 -31.12
C ALA A 554 8.90 4.54 -31.77
N ALA A 555 9.80 3.89 -32.50
CA ALA A 555 9.55 2.57 -33.09
C ALA A 555 9.60 1.44 -32.04
N SER A 556 10.16 1.72 -30.87
CA SER A 556 10.19 0.83 -29.72
C SER A 556 9.71 1.57 -28.47
N GLY A 557 9.50 0.82 -27.37
CA GLY A 557 9.07 1.39 -26.11
C GLY A 557 8.53 0.32 -25.16
N PHE A 558 8.22 0.73 -23.93
CA PHE A 558 7.61 -0.16 -22.95
C PHE A 558 6.11 0.11 -22.82
N PHE A 559 5.33 -0.93 -23.07
CA PHE A 559 3.90 -0.93 -22.80
C PHE A 559 3.43 -2.34 -22.45
N ASP A 560 2.71 -2.48 -21.33
CA ASP A 560 2.30 -3.78 -20.81
C ASP A 560 1.33 -4.52 -21.72
N ASN A 561 0.44 -3.78 -22.40
CA ASN A 561 -0.60 -4.31 -23.27
C ASN A 561 -0.30 -3.99 -24.74
N LYS A 562 0.96 -4.12 -25.16
CA LYS A 562 1.37 -3.91 -26.56
C LYS A 562 0.67 -4.88 -27.53
N VAL A 563 0.48 -4.42 -28.77
CA VAL A 563 -0.13 -5.22 -29.84
C VAL A 563 0.83 -6.36 -30.21
N ARG A 564 0.35 -7.60 -30.17
CA ARG A 564 1.17 -8.81 -30.33
C ARG A 564 2.01 -8.80 -31.61
N TRP A 565 1.40 -8.52 -32.75
CA TRP A 565 2.12 -8.57 -34.04
C TRP A 565 3.20 -7.50 -34.15
N TYR A 566 2.98 -6.31 -33.57
CA TYR A 566 4.01 -5.28 -33.54
C TYR A 566 5.16 -5.67 -32.59
N ASP A 567 4.84 -6.26 -31.44
CA ASP A 567 5.84 -6.75 -30.50
C ASP A 567 6.71 -7.86 -31.11
N GLU A 568 6.10 -8.81 -31.83
CA GLU A 568 6.80 -9.85 -32.60
C GLU A 568 7.68 -9.26 -33.71
N LEU A 569 7.16 -8.25 -34.41
CA LEU A 569 7.87 -7.57 -35.50
C LEU A 569 9.10 -6.80 -34.99
N MET A 570 8.95 -6.03 -33.92
CA MET A 570 9.95 -5.08 -33.41
C MET A 570 10.77 -5.62 -32.24
N GLN A 571 10.90 -6.94 -32.10
CA GLN A 571 11.81 -7.53 -31.11
C GLN A 571 13.26 -7.10 -31.36
N PRO A 572 14.09 -6.95 -30.31
CA PRO A 572 15.50 -6.55 -30.45
C PRO A 572 16.31 -7.40 -31.44
N ALA A 573 15.99 -8.70 -31.57
CA ALA A 573 16.63 -9.59 -32.53
C ALA A 573 16.45 -9.15 -34.00
N ASN A 574 15.39 -8.39 -34.29
CA ASN A 574 15.06 -7.95 -35.64
C ASN A 574 15.63 -6.57 -35.98
N TRP A 575 16.25 -5.86 -35.03
CA TRP A 575 16.76 -4.49 -35.23
C TRP A 575 17.98 -4.40 -36.15
N ASN A 576 18.51 -5.53 -36.62
CA ASN A 576 19.56 -5.55 -37.64
C ASN A 576 19.00 -5.63 -39.07
N ASN A 577 17.67 -5.77 -39.23
CA ASN A 577 17.03 -5.84 -40.53
C ASN A 577 16.68 -4.43 -41.05
N LEU A 578 17.53 -3.90 -41.93
CA LEU A 578 17.36 -2.57 -42.52
C LEU A 578 16.05 -2.41 -43.31
N ALA A 579 15.57 -3.47 -43.97
CA ALA A 579 14.31 -3.43 -44.71
C ALA A 579 13.11 -3.28 -43.76
N LEU A 580 13.14 -4.01 -42.63
CA LEU A 580 12.15 -3.88 -41.58
C LEU A 580 12.12 -2.46 -41.00
N LEU A 581 13.30 -1.94 -40.65
CA LEU A 581 13.43 -0.63 -40.04
C LEU A 581 13.04 0.50 -41.00
N SER A 582 13.31 0.33 -42.30
CA SER A 582 12.80 1.21 -43.35
C SER A 582 11.27 1.14 -43.45
N MET A 583 10.67 -0.05 -43.32
CA MET A 583 9.22 -0.24 -43.36
C MET A 583 8.49 0.47 -42.21
N VAL A 584 9.07 0.47 -41.01
CA VAL A 584 8.50 1.23 -39.86
C VAL A 584 8.95 2.70 -39.82
N ASN A 585 9.66 3.15 -40.85
CA ASN A 585 10.16 4.51 -41.03
C ASN A 585 11.09 4.98 -39.89
N VAL A 586 11.99 4.09 -39.47
CA VAL A 586 13.03 4.41 -38.48
C VAL A 586 14.11 5.27 -39.13
N LYS A 587 14.48 6.33 -38.42
CA LYS A 587 15.60 7.20 -38.78
C LYS A 587 16.76 6.94 -37.81
N TYR A 588 17.94 6.69 -38.36
CA TYR A 588 19.14 6.32 -37.62
C TYR A 588 20.01 7.52 -37.32
#